data_AF-A0A7C1WTD2-F1
#
_entry.id   AF-A0A7C1WTD2-F1
#
_cell.length_a   1.000
_cell.length_b   1.000
_cell.length_c   1.000
_cell.angle_alpha   90.00
_cell.angle_beta   90.00
_cell.angle_gamma   90.00
#
_symmetry.space_group_name_H-M   'P 1'
#
loop_
_entity.id
_entity.type
_entity.pdbx_description
1 polymer ?
#
loop_
_entity_poly.entity_id
_entity_poly.type
_entity_poly.pdbx_seq_one_letter_code
_entity_poly.pdbx_strand_id
1 'polypeptide(L)'
;MADISIREIILTLIKDKIGMDPLWNKVEQKLIILCSELNEPINKEKKIDFLSKLNEIRLFLLKNEFGVEKLEFIKEEIKRYKETKIISLYEEKEDTITKDIINNYARLGKGTEGIVGIHQDFNYTQLSKLTNGVYKKTGLIKFYISRERVVQGQIIAEAYDYLQRIPIATLIESKKIDKGTGEPLHKYISLFGNKVNTTMFNKVKEIDMQFYVYRFISEESEDMILLSTKKCHTGDCKIIGVTVNCNDYKVLTDSTRLPTKLPFFFAQDVFERIVKFKNHDEFFDKVKSLKINKNNFFDYPFTINVKNKTWKLIQPKWYKWFIWSWLTHEKKGLFNQYPMHILQLGPKNSGKSVTLNSLHSRSKERRKIFTGTGSTLKYLVPSFKYKPASIGYLAESNRFSFCDEFSRCLINTRTTKAGSDREESVGIMNDLLEHQRREFGSGVSKANVNMTSRTIAMSNPIRGIQNSEDLVRLMDESWLSR
;
A
#
# COMPACT_ATOMS: atom_id res chain seq x y z
N MET A 1 17.70 11.57 28.88
CA MET A 1 17.62 13.04 28.87
C MET A 1 16.18 13.37 29.19
N ALA A 2 15.93 14.14 30.25
CA ALA A 2 14.56 14.54 30.58
C ALA A 2 14.00 15.40 29.44
N ASP A 3 12.79 15.09 28.96
CA ASP A 3 12.09 15.93 27.98
C ASP A 3 11.83 17.30 28.61
N ILE A 4 12.57 18.31 28.16
CA ILE A 4 12.36 19.70 28.57
C ILE A 4 11.14 20.19 27.80
N SER A 5 10.08 20.58 28.51
CA SER A 5 8.83 21.01 27.88
C SER A 5 9.05 22.29 27.08
N ILE A 6 8.41 22.44 25.92
CA ILE A 6 8.50 23.66 25.10
C ILE A 6 8.11 24.94 25.89
N ARG A 7 7.25 24.78 26.90
CA ARG A 7 6.85 25.85 27.82
C ARG A 7 8.04 26.39 28.62
N GLU A 8 8.87 25.47 29.13
CA GLU A 8 10.07 25.78 29.88
C GLU A 8 11.12 26.42 28.98
N ILE A 9 11.25 25.94 27.74
CA ILE A 9 12.17 26.52 26.74
C ILE A 9 11.81 27.97 26.46
N ILE A 10 10.54 28.26 26.17
CA ILE A 10 10.10 29.64 25.86
C ILE A 10 10.21 30.55 27.09
N LEU A 11 9.82 30.07 28.27
CA LEU A 11 9.92 30.86 29.50
C LEU A 11 11.38 31.18 29.85
N THR A 12 12.28 30.20 29.71
CA THR A 12 13.73 30.38 29.92
C THR A 12 14.30 31.37 28.92
N LEU A 13 13.94 31.23 27.63
CA LEU A 13 14.38 32.15 26.58
C LEU A 13 13.96 33.60 26.86
N ILE A 14 12.72 33.82 27.33
CA ILE A 14 12.24 35.14 27.70
C ILE A 14 13.02 35.67 28.90
N LYS A 15 13.19 34.85 29.95
CA LYS A 15 13.94 35.23 31.16
C LYS A 15 15.41 35.56 30.85
N ASP A 16 16.06 34.84 29.95
CA ASP A 16 17.44 35.09 29.55
C ASP A 16 17.59 36.42 28.80
N LYS A 17 16.59 36.82 28.02
CA LYS A 17 16.64 38.03 27.19
C LYS A 17 16.20 39.29 27.91
N ILE A 18 15.21 39.20 28.80
CA ILE A 18 14.60 40.38 29.44
C ILE A 18 14.45 40.25 30.97
N GLY A 19 14.94 39.18 31.59
CA GLY A 19 14.78 38.93 33.03
C GLY A 19 15.61 39.84 33.94
N MET A 20 16.60 40.55 33.39
CA MET A 20 17.37 41.58 34.11
C MET A 20 16.79 42.99 33.94
N ASP A 21 15.68 43.14 33.21
CA ASP A 21 15.03 44.43 33.00
C ASP A 21 14.30 44.87 34.28
N PRO A 22 14.40 46.14 34.71
CA PRO A 22 13.67 46.64 35.88
C PRO A 22 12.15 46.41 35.83
N LEU A 23 11.57 46.29 34.62
CA LEU A 23 10.15 46.00 34.41
C LEU A 23 9.79 44.51 34.61
N TRP A 24 10.77 43.61 34.67
CA TRP A 24 10.57 42.16 34.80
C TRP A 24 9.69 41.78 35.98
N ASN A 25 9.97 42.36 37.16
CA ASN A 25 9.25 42.07 38.40
C ASN A 25 7.75 42.38 38.31
N LYS A 26 7.33 43.27 37.39
CA LYS A 26 5.92 43.61 37.17
C LYS A 26 5.19 42.59 36.29
N VAL A 27 5.90 41.83 35.47
CA VAL A 27 5.32 40.96 34.44
C VAL A 27 5.54 39.47 34.69
N GLU A 28 6.54 39.11 35.51
CA GLU A 28 7.00 37.73 35.72
C GLU A 28 5.85 36.75 36.06
N GLN A 29 5.04 37.05 37.08
CA GLN A 29 3.97 36.15 37.51
C GLN A 29 2.94 35.90 36.41
N LYS A 30 2.57 36.93 35.66
CA LYS A 30 1.58 36.82 34.58
C LYS A 30 2.15 36.14 33.35
N LEU A 31 3.44 36.32 33.09
CA LEU A 31 4.15 35.69 31.98
C LEU A 31 4.34 34.19 32.22
N ILE A 32 4.59 33.76 33.46
CA ILE A 32 4.62 32.34 33.83
C ILE A 32 3.27 31.68 33.51
N ILE A 33 2.16 32.33 33.82
CA ILE A 33 0.81 31.83 33.52
C ILE A 33 0.62 31.72 32.00
N LEU A 34 0.91 32.78 31.25
CA LEU A 34 0.78 32.77 29.79
C LEU A 34 1.65 31.69 29.12
N CYS A 35 2.89 31.49 29.61
CA CYS A 35 3.76 30.42 29.11
C CYS A 35 3.26 29.02 29.48
N SER A 36 2.59 28.86 30.63
CA SER A 36 2.00 27.57 31.03
C SER A 36 0.87 27.10 30.11
N GLU A 37 0.23 28.05 29.42
CA GLU A 37 -0.86 27.78 28.47
C GLU A 37 -0.36 27.44 27.05
N LEU A 38 0.94 27.49 26.78
CA LEU A 38 1.49 27.14 25.47
C LEU A 38 1.34 25.63 25.22
N ASN A 39 0.59 25.26 24.18
CA ASN A 39 0.44 23.88 23.76
C ASN A 39 1.59 23.44 22.85
N GLU A 40 1.99 22.17 22.91
CA GLU A 40 3.01 21.67 22.00
C GLU A 40 2.50 21.67 20.55
N PRO A 41 3.28 22.21 19.58
CA PRO A 41 2.88 22.36 18.19
C PRO A 41 2.99 21.03 17.40
N ILE A 42 2.39 19.96 17.94
CA ILE A 42 2.46 18.58 17.41
C ILE A 42 1.53 18.33 16.22
N ASN A 43 0.65 19.26 15.86
CA ASN A 43 -0.15 19.15 14.64
C ASN A 43 -0.50 20.54 14.08
N LYS A 44 -1.17 20.60 12.93
CA LYS A 44 -1.45 21.87 12.25
C LYS A 44 -2.32 22.82 13.11
N GLU A 45 -3.30 22.29 13.81
CA GLU A 45 -4.21 23.07 14.66
C GLU A 45 -3.50 23.57 15.93
N LYS A 46 -2.81 22.70 16.65
CA LYS A 46 -2.02 23.04 17.84
C LYS A 46 -0.87 23.99 17.51
N LYS A 47 -0.30 23.90 16.30
CA LYS A 47 0.70 24.85 15.81
C LYS A 47 0.10 26.24 15.60
N ILE A 48 -1.13 26.34 15.08
CA ILE A 48 -1.82 27.63 14.93
C ILE A 48 -2.11 28.23 16.31
N ASP A 49 -2.62 27.43 17.24
CA ASP A 49 -2.86 27.85 18.63
C ASP A 49 -1.57 28.32 19.33
N PHE A 50 -0.50 27.55 19.23
CA PHE A 50 0.82 27.90 19.77
C PHE A 50 1.35 29.22 19.21
N LEU A 51 1.26 29.43 17.89
CA LEU A 51 1.66 30.69 17.25
C LEU A 51 0.81 31.88 17.71
N SER A 52 -0.50 31.67 17.92
CA SER A 52 -1.40 32.69 18.44
C SER A 52 -1.00 33.12 19.86
N LYS A 53 -0.74 32.16 20.74
CA LYS A 53 -0.34 32.41 22.14
C LYS A 53 1.04 33.04 22.26
N LEU A 54 2.01 32.65 21.43
CA LEU A 54 3.31 33.33 21.36
C LEU A 54 3.16 34.80 20.96
N ASN A 55 2.24 35.09 20.03
CA ASN A 55 1.97 36.46 19.62
C ASN A 55 1.24 37.25 20.73
N GLU A 56 0.37 36.61 21.51
CA GLU A 56 -0.26 37.21 22.69
C GLU A 56 0.77 37.58 23.76
N ILE A 57 1.74 36.70 24.05
CA ILE A 57 2.86 37.00 24.96
C ILE A 57 3.64 38.22 24.46
N ARG A 58 3.92 38.29 23.15
CA ARG A 58 4.60 39.45 22.55
C ARG A 58 3.83 40.75 22.76
N LEU A 59 2.51 40.73 22.50
CA LEU A 59 1.64 41.91 22.68
C LEU A 59 1.53 42.30 24.15
N PHE A 60 1.47 41.33 25.06
CA PHE A 60 1.48 41.59 26.50
C PHE A 60 2.76 42.30 26.94
N LEU A 61 3.93 41.85 26.47
CA LEU A 61 5.21 42.49 26.78
C LEU A 61 5.30 43.90 26.18
N LEU A 62 4.87 44.09 24.93
CA LEU A 62 4.80 45.43 24.32
C LEU A 62 3.91 46.40 25.11
N LYS A 63 2.77 45.91 25.62
CA LYS A 63 1.84 46.71 26.44
C LYS A 63 2.45 47.12 27.79
N ASN A 64 3.44 46.38 28.28
CA ASN A 64 4.19 46.70 29.50
C ASN A 64 5.52 47.42 29.19
N GLU A 65 5.57 48.19 28.10
CA GLU A 65 6.68 49.09 27.75
C GLU A 65 8.01 48.41 27.43
N PHE A 66 8.02 47.09 27.21
CA PHE A 66 9.19 46.42 26.63
C PHE A 66 9.38 46.88 25.18
N GLY A 67 10.53 47.48 24.88
CA GLY A 67 10.85 48.00 23.55
C GLY A 67 10.80 46.92 22.46
N VAL A 68 10.39 47.31 21.26
CA VAL A 68 10.23 46.40 20.10
C VAL A 68 11.52 45.63 19.81
N GLU A 69 12.68 46.30 19.90
CA GLU A 69 14.00 45.70 19.67
C GLU A 69 14.30 44.55 20.65
N LYS A 70 13.90 44.69 21.92
CA LYS A 70 14.08 43.65 22.95
C LYS A 70 13.22 42.42 22.70
N LEU A 71 12.16 42.53 21.90
CA LEU A 71 11.19 41.45 21.64
C LEU A 71 11.36 40.82 20.25
N GLU A 72 12.39 41.20 19.49
CA GLU A 72 12.64 40.64 18.16
C GLU A 72 12.86 39.12 18.22
N PHE A 73 13.44 38.59 19.31
CA PHE A 73 13.61 37.14 19.51
C PHE A 73 12.28 36.37 19.51
N ILE A 74 11.18 36.93 20.04
CA ILE A 74 9.87 36.28 20.03
C ILE A 74 9.32 36.26 18.59
N LYS A 75 9.56 37.33 17.82
CA LYS A 75 9.16 37.43 16.42
C LYS A 75 9.96 36.46 15.54
N GLU A 76 11.25 36.30 15.79
CA GLU A 76 12.09 35.27 15.17
C GLU A 76 11.59 33.87 15.49
N GLU A 77 11.17 33.61 16.73
CA GLU A 77 10.65 32.30 17.12
C GLU A 77 9.30 32.01 16.45
N ILE A 78 8.38 32.98 16.42
CA ILE A 78 7.13 32.92 15.64
C ILE A 78 7.43 32.60 14.17
N LYS A 79 8.41 33.29 13.57
CA LYS A 79 8.82 33.08 12.18
C LYS A 79 9.38 31.67 11.98
N ARG A 80 10.28 31.22 12.87
CA ARG A 80 10.87 29.87 12.86
C ARG A 80 9.80 28.80 12.89
N TYR A 81 8.85 28.86 13.82
CA TYR A 81 7.75 27.89 13.86
C TYR A 81 6.85 28.01 12.63
N LYS A 82 6.53 29.22 12.15
CA LYS A 82 5.70 29.42 10.94
C LYS A 82 6.32 28.82 9.68
N GLU A 83 7.61 29.04 9.46
CA GLU A 83 8.37 28.61 8.27
C GLU A 83 8.84 27.15 8.35
N THR A 84 8.98 26.60 9.57
CA THR A 84 9.31 25.19 9.75
C THR A 84 8.15 24.33 9.28
N LYS A 85 8.30 23.75 8.09
CA LYS A 85 7.37 22.76 7.56
C LYS A 85 7.65 21.43 8.24
N ILE A 86 6.73 20.97 9.08
CA ILE A 86 6.81 19.62 9.63
C ILE A 86 6.47 18.66 8.48
N ILE A 87 7.47 17.91 8.01
CA ILE A 87 7.38 17.06 6.81
C ILE A 87 6.69 15.72 7.13
N SER A 88 6.67 15.32 8.40
CA SER A 88 5.96 14.13 8.88
C SER A 88 5.43 14.39 10.28
N LEU A 89 4.12 14.30 10.44
CA LEU A 89 3.46 14.22 11.73
C LEU A 89 3.05 12.77 11.91
N TYR A 90 3.68 12.07 12.86
CA TYR A 90 3.04 10.91 13.45
C TYR A 90 1.88 11.46 14.28
N GLU A 91 0.65 11.39 13.76
CA GLU A 91 -0.53 11.56 14.59
C GLU A 91 -0.61 10.33 15.50
N GLU A 92 -0.12 10.44 16.73
CA GLU A 92 -0.49 9.52 17.78
C GLU A 92 -1.99 9.68 18.02
N LYS A 93 -2.80 8.86 17.35
CA LYS A 93 -4.17 8.59 17.81
C LYS A 93 -4.04 8.17 19.28
N GLU A 94 -4.82 8.76 20.17
CA GLU A 94 -4.82 8.35 21.57
C GLU A 94 -5.02 6.83 21.66
N ASP A 95 -3.98 6.11 22.08
CA ASP A 95 -4.01 4.66 22.13
C ASP A 95 -4.89 4.13 23.27
N THR A 96 -5.75 4.95 23.87
CA THR A 96 -6.55 4.59 25.04
C THR A 96 -7.85 3.93 24.61
N ILE A 97 -8.27 2.91 25.37
CA ILE A 97 -9.60 2.29 25.25
C ILE A 97 -10.28 2.41 26.62
N THR A 98 -11.52 2.91 26.63
CA THR A 98 -12.29 3.05 27.87
C THR A 98 -12.77 1.69 28.40
N LYS A 99 -12.95 1.60 29.72
CA LYS A 99 -13.47 0.39 30.37
C LYS A 99 -14.86 -0.01 29.84
N ASP A 100 -15.66 0.95 29.41
CA ASP A 100 -17.01 0.72 28.89
C ASP A 100 -17.01 -0.01 27.54
N ILE A 101 -16.09 0.36 26.65
CA ILE A 101 -15.90 -0.35 25.37
C ILE A 101 -15.51 -1.80 25.63
N ILE A 102 -14.58 -2.03 26.57
CA ILE A 102 -14.17 -3.38 26.97
C ILE A 102 -15.36 -4.17 27.55
N ASN A 103 -16.18 -3.54 28.39
CA ASN A 103 -17.37 -4.16 28.97
C ASN A 103 -18.37 -4.60 27.90
N ASN A 104 -18.61 -3.74 26.90
CA ASN A 104 -19.53 -4.05 25.81
C ASN A 104 -19.05 -5.26 24.99
N TYR A 105 -17.76 -5.31 24.64
CA TYR A 105 -17.20 -6.43 23.90
C TYR A 105 -17.06 -7.72 24.72
N ALA A 106 -16.86 -7.62 26.02
CA ALA A 106 -16.89 -8.78 26.92
C ALA A 106 -18.28 -9.44 26.97
N ARG A 107 -19.36 -8.64 26.86
CA ARG A 107 -20.74 -9.16 26.83
C ARG A 107 -21.11 -9.84 25.51
N LEU A 108 -20.59 -9.36 24.39
CA LEU A 108 -20.99 -9.75 23.03
C LEU A 108 -20.46 -11.09 22.52
N GLY A 109 -19.60 -11.81 23.26
CA GLY A 109 -19.09 -13.10 22.78
C GLY A 109 -18.86 -14.11 23.88
N LYS A 110 -19.95 -14.57 24.49
CA LYS A 110 -19.94 -15.76 25.31
C LYS A 110 -19.69 -16.99 24.42
N GLY A 111 -18.67 -17.79 24.75
CA GLY A 111 -18.58 -19.18 24.31
C GLY A 111 -17.47 -19.57 23.33
N THR A 112 -16.80 -18.64 22.64
CA THR A 112 -15.75 -19.02 21.67
C THR A 112 -14.53 -18.09 21.67
N GLU A 113 -13.36 -18.69 21.51
CA GLU A 113 -12.10 -18.04 21.16
C GLU A 113 -12.00 -17.89 19.63
N GLY A 114 -11.18 -16.94 19.15
CA GLY A 114 -10.91 -16.80 17.70
C GLY A 114 -10.92 -15.36 17.19
N ILE A 115 -11.27 -15.18 15.93
CA ILE A 115 -11.25 -13.88 15.23
C ILE A 115 -12.62 -13.22 15.31
N VAL A 116 -12.65 -11.92 15.60
CA VAL A 116 -13.87 -11.12 15.64
C VAL A 116 -13.70 -9.84 14.82
N GLY A 117 -14.51 -9.67 13.79
CA GLY A 117 -14.61 -8.39 13.07
C GLY A 117 -15.40 -7.38 13.89
N ILE A 118 -14.89 -6.16 14.06
CA ILE A 118 -15.57 -5.07 14.79
C ILE A 118 -15.82 -3.88 13.86
N HIS A 119 -16.75 -3.02 14.24
CA HIS A 119 -17.13 -1.87 13.41
C HIS A 119 -16.34 -0.59 13.73
N GLN A 120 -15.64 -0.53 14.87
CA GLN A 120 -14.81 0.63 15.22
C GLN A 120 -13.51 0.63 14.44
N ASP A 121 -12.97 1.83 14.24
CA ASP A 121 -11.75 2.09 13.47
C ASP A 121 -10.50 2.08 14.37
N PHE A 122 -10.40 1.08 15.24
CA PHE A 122 -9.28 0.97 16.19
C PHE A 122 -7.98 0.57 15.49
N ASN A 123 -6.88 1.24 15.83
CA ASN A 123 -5.55 0.86 15.39
C ASN A 123 -5.06 -0.43 16.07
N TYR A 124 -3.94 -1.00 15.61
CA TYR A 124 -3.45 -2.27 16.16
C TYR A 124 -3.11 -2.23 17.67
N THR A 125 -2.58 -1.11 18.17
CA THR A 125 -2.26 -0.92 19.59
C THR A 125 -3.52 -0.92 20.47
N GLN A 126 -4.56 -0.24 20.02
CA GLN A 126 -5.87 -0.22 20.64
C GLN A 126 -6.47 -1.64 20.66
N LEU A 127 -6.41 -2.38 19.55
CA LEU A 127 -6.88 -3.78 19.51
C LEU A 127 -6.16 -4.67 20.51
N SER A 128 -4.85 -4.50 20.69
CA SER A 128 -4.08 -5.20 21.73
C SER A 128 -4.61 -4.93 23.14
N LYS A 129 -4.95 -3.67 23.46
CA LYS A 129 -5.55 -3.29 24.75
C LYS A 129 -6.97 -3.86 24.89
N LEU A 130 -7.77 -3.85 23.83
CA LEU A 130 -9.11 -4.44 23.81
C LEU A 130 -9.04 -5.94 24.08
N THR A 131 -8.18 -6.67 23.37
CA THR A 131 -7.97 -8.11 23.56
C THR A 131 -7.61 -8.43 25.01
N ASN A 132 -6.64 -7.73 25.58
CA ASN A 132 -6.21 -7.95 26.95
C ASN A 132 -7.28 -7.58 27.98
N GLY A 133 -8.03 -6.49 27.74
CA GLY A 133 -9.14 -6.08 28.59
C GLY A 133 -10.28 -7.08 28.61
N VAL A 134 -10.66 -7.63 27.44
CA VAL A 134 -11.70 -8.65 27.33
C VAL A 134 -11.23 -9.96 27.95
N TYR A 135 -10.00 -10.39 27.67
CA TYR A 135 -9.42 -11.60 28.26
C TYR A 135 -9.46 -11.59 29.79
N LYS A 136 -9.10 -10.46 30.43
CA LYS A 136 -9.17 -10.32 31.90
C LYS A 136 -10.59 -10.51 32.48
N LYS A 137 -11.63 -10.24 31.68
CA LYS A 137 -13.03 -10.37 32.13
C LYS A 137 -13.65 -11.72 31.81
N THR A 138 -13.28 -12.34 30.69
CA THR A 138 -13.96 -13.53 30.18
C THR A 138 -13.09 -14.78 30.19
N GLY A 139 -11.77 -14.65 30.33
CA GLY A 139 -10.80 -15.73 30.14
C GLY A 139 -10.67 -16.21 28.69
N LEU A 140 -11.40 -15.61 27.74
CA LEU A 140 -11.41 -16.02 26.33
C LEU A 140 -10.44 -15.18 25.50
N ILE A 141 -9.62 -15.84 24.69
CA ILE A 141 -8.67 -15.19 23.79
C ILE A 141 -9.37 -14.83 22.48
N LYS A 142 -9.35 -13.54 22.13
CA LYS A 142 -9.95 -13.02 20.90
C LYS A 142 -8.99 -12.11 20.15
N PHE A 143 -8.91 -12.29 18.84
CA PHE A 143 -8.20 -11.40 17.93
C PHE A 143 -9.21 -10.55 17.18
N TYR A 144 -9.19 -9.25 17.41
CA TYR A 144 -10.11 -8.33 16.78
C TYR A 144 -9.53 -7.79 15.47
N ILE A 145 -10.36 -7.69 14.44
CA ILE A 145 -10.03 -7.02 13.17
C ILE A 145 -10.99 -5.83 13.04
N SER A 146 -10.43 -4.62 13.03
CA SER A 146 -11.18 -3.37 12.93
C SER A 146 -11.35 -2.91 11.48
N ARG A 147 -12.12 -1.81 11.33
CA ARG A 147 -12.26 -1.07 10.07
C ARG A 147 -11.26 0.08 9.93
N GLU A 148 -10.15 0.04 10.68
CA GLU A 148 -9.12 1.08 10.78
C GLU A 148 -8.79 1.74 9.44
N ARG A 149 -8.53 0.93 8.42
CA ARG A 149 -8.09 1.39 7.11
C ARG A 149 -8.92 0.77 6.00
N VAL A 150 -9.27 1.61 5.04
CA VAL A 150 -9.89 1.21 3.78
C VAL A 150 -8.85 1.41 2.69
N VAL A 151 -8.33 0.32 2.14
CA VAL A 151 -7.27 0.34 1.13
C VAL A 151 -7.83 -0.11 -0.22
N GLN A 152 -7.57 0.69 -1.24
CA GLN A 152 -7.88 0.34 -2.63
C GLN A 152 -6.63 -0.13 -3.33
N GLY A 153 -6.71 -1.21 -4.09
CA GLY A 153 -5.53 -1.80 -4.73
C GLY A 153 -5.86 -3.06 -5.52
N GLN A 154 -4.86 -3.92 -5.67
CA GLN A 154 -4.94 -5.16 -6.43
C GLN A 154 -4.29 -6.31 -5.66
N ILE A 155 -4.98 -7.44 -5.61
CA ILE A 155 -4.40 -8.72 -5.22
C ILE A 155 -3.67 -9.29 -6.45
N ILE A 156 -2.34 -9.35 -6.39
CA ILE A 156 -1.51 -9.71 -7.56
C ILE A 156 -1.17 -11.20 -7.60
N ALA A 157 -1.03 -11.85 -6.46
CA ALA A 157 -0.60 -13.23 -6.36
C ALA A 157 -1.08 -13.88 -5.08
N GLU A 158 -1.30 -15.18 -5.13
CA GLU A 158 -1.45 -16.03 -3.95
C GLU A 158 -0.05 -16.44 -3.51
N ALA A 159 0.28 -16.24 -2.23
CA ALA A 159 1.58 -16.66 -1.72
C ALA A 159 1.67 -18.19 -1.56
N TYR A 160 0.53 -18.84 -1.33
CA TYR A 160 0.40 -20.29 -1.17
C TYR A 160 -0.95 -20.77 -1.74
N ASP A 161 -1.01 -22.00 -2.27
CA ASP A 161 -2.28 -22.59 -2.76
C ASP A 161 -3.19 -23.13 -1.66
N TYR A 162 -2.66 -23.26 -0.44
CA TYR A 162 -3.37 -23.76 0.72
C TYR A 162 -3.37 -22.75 1.85
N LEU A 163 -4.39 -22.87 2.72
CA LEU A 163 -4.54 -22.07 3.92
C LEU A 163 -3.31 -22.20 4.82
N GLN A 164 -2.74 -21.06 5.21
CA GLN A 164 -1.64 -21.01 6.17
C GLN A 164 -2.20 -20.92 7.58
N ARG A 165 -1.69 -21.78 8.46
CA ARG A 165 -1.97 -21.71 9.90
C ARG A 165 -1.05 -20.66 10.52
N ILE A 166 -1.64 -19.56 11.00
CA ILE A 166 -0.92 -18.40 11.53
C ILE A 166 -1.30 -18.20 13.01
N PRO A 167 -0.31 -18.10 13.92
CA PRO A 167 -0.56 -17.80 15.33
C PRO A 167 -0.96 -16.33 15.49
N ILE A 168 -2.24 -16.09 15.78
CA ILE A 168 -2.81 -14.74 15.87
C ILE A 168 -2.72 -14.15 17.27
N ALA A 169 -2.68 -15.01 18.29
CA ALA A 169 -2.60 -14.61 19.68
C ALA A 169 -1.93 -15.71 20.51
N THR A 170 -1.04 -15.30 21.42
CA THR A 170 -0.36 -16.19 22.36
C THR A 170 -0.62 -15.71 23.78
N LEU A 171 -1.15 -16.59 24.63
CA LEU A 171 -1.20 -16.37 26.07
C LEU A 171 0.18 -16.59 26.66
N ILE A 172 0.68 -15.57 27.35
CA ILE A 172 1.99 -15.60 28.00
C ILE A 172 1.87 -15.27 29.48
N GLU A 173 2.69 -15.96 30.27
CA GLU A 173 2.77 -15.85 31.73
C GLU A 173 4.18 -15.52 32.16
N SER A 174 4.33 -14.68 33.19
CA SER A 174 5.64 -14.37 33.75
C SER A 174 6.26 -15.59 34.41
N LYS A 175 7.56 -15.80 34.18
CA LYS A 175 8.34 -16.79 34.94
C LYS A 175 8.51 -16.41 36.41
N LYS A 176 8.31 -15.12 36.74
CA LYS A 176 8.30 -14.66 38.13
C LYS A 176 6.91 -14.92 38.71
N ILE A 177 6.91 -15.55 39.87
CA ILE A 177 5.72 -15.94 40.61
C ILE A 177 5.58 -14.99 41.80
N ASP A 178 4.35 -14.60 42.12
CA ASP A 178 4.06 -13.88 43.35
C ASP A 178 4.24 -14.84 44.54
N LYS A 179 5.11 -14.47 45.48
CA LYS A 179 5.44 -15.29 46.65
C LYS A 179 4.26 -15.48 47.60
N GLY A 180 3.23 -14.63 47.52
CA GLY A 180 2.04 -14.71 48.38
C GLY A 180 0.96 -15.66 47.85
N THR A 181 0.77 -15.73 46.53
CA THR A 181 -0.33 -16.50 45.91
C THR A 181 0.13 -17.72 45.14
N GLY A 182 1.42 -17.82 44.78
CA GLY A 182 1.92 -18.87 43.90
C GLY A 182 1.52 -18.68 42.42
N GLU A 183 0.89 -17.55 42.06
CA GLU A 183 0.46 -17.25 40.71
C GLU A 183 1.51 -16.42 39.91
N PRO A 184 1.52 -16.50 38.57
CA PRO A 184 2.39 -15.67 37.74
C PRO A 184 2.10 -14.17 37.93
N LEU A 185 3.14 -13.36 38.14
CA LEU A 185 3.04 -11.90 38.36
C LEU A 185 2.30 -11.17 37.21
N HIS A 186 2.46 -11.65 35.98
CA HIS A 186 1.81 -11.09 34.81
C HIS A 186 1.30 -12.21 33.91
N LYS A 187 0.05 -12.06 33.46
CA LYS A 187 -0.61 -12.93 32.50
C LYS A 187 -1.36 -12.08 31.48
N TYR A 188 -0.99 -12.17 30.21
CA TYR A 188 -1.56 -11.34 29.16
C TYR A 188 -1.44 -11.99 27.78
N ILE A 189 -2.17 -11.45 26.81
CA ILE A 189 -2.18 -11.91 25.43
C ILE A 189 -1.21 -11.08 24.60
N SER A 190 -0.26 -11.76 23.98
CA SER A 190 0.60 -11.21 22.92
C SER A 190 -0.05 -11.48 21.57
N LEU A 191 -0.38 -10.43 20.82
CA LEU A 191 -0.92 -10.57 19.46
C LEU A 191 0.19 -10.82 18.42
N PHE A 192 -0.22 -11.24 17.22
CA PHE A 192 0.66 -11.42 16.06
C PHE A 192 1.63 -10.24 15.84
N GLY A 193 2.89 -10.50 15.50
CA GLY A 193 3.88 -9.45 15.25
C GLY A 193 4.49 -8.78 16.49
N ASN A 194 3.92 -9.00 17.69
CA ASN A 194 4.50 -8.52 18.95
C ASN A 194 5.68 -9.41 19.38
N LYS A 195 6.76 -8.79 19.84
CA LYS A 195 7.94 -9.51 20.32
C LYS A 195 7.70 -10.04 21.73
N VAL A 196 7.75 -11.37 21.88
CA VAL A 196 7.68 -12.02 23.19
C VAL A 196 9.10 -12.22 23.73
N ASN A 197 9.38 -11.68 24.93
CA ASN A 197 10.65 -11.95 25.61
C ASN A 197 10.60 -13.33 26.31
N THR A 198 11.10 -14.36 25.63
CA THR A 198 11.13 -15.75 26.13
C THR A 198 11.98 -15.95 27.38
N THR A 199 12.88 -15.01 27.71
CA THR A 199 13.65 -15.08 28.96
C THR A 199 12.80 -14.74 30.18
N MET A 200 11.80 -13.87 30.03
CA MET A 200 10.95 -13.39 31.12
C MET A 200 9.56 -14.07 31.16
N PHE A 201 9.10 -14.58 30.03
CA PHE A 201 7.76 -15.12 29.88
C PHE A 201 7.76 -16.54 29.31
N ASN A 202 6.83 -17.36 29.79
CA ASN A 202 6.50 -18.67 29.25
C ASN A 202 5.29 -18.54 28.32
N LYS A 203 5.32 -19.28 27.19
CA LYS A 203 4.15 -19.45 26.33
C LYS A 203 3.25 -20.54 26.91
N VAL A 204 2.00 -20.21 27.18
CA VAL A 204 1.03 -21.14 27.80
C VAL A 204 0.12 -21.75 26.75
N LYS A 205 -0.41 -20.91 25.87
CA LYS A 205 -1.38 -21.31 24.83
C LYS A 205 -1.19 -20.43 23.60
N GLU A 206 -1.23 -21.03 22.42
CA GLU A 206 -1.19 -20.33 21.14
C GLU A 206 -2.51 -20.58 20.41
N ILE A 207 -3.12 -19.51 19.91
CA ILE A 207 -4.33 -19.56 19.10
C ILE A 207 -3.92 -19.38 17.65
N ASP A 208 -4.08 -20.45 16.88
CA ASP A 208 -3.80 -20.46 15.46
C ASP A 208 -5.08 -20.35 14.66
N MET A 209 -5.00 -19.61 13.55
CA MET A 209 -6.10 -19.50 12.59
C MET A 209 -5.61 -19.70 11.17
N GLN A 210 -6.50 -20.20 10.33
CA GLN A 210 -6.22 -20.44 8.92
C GLN A 210 -6.51 -19.19 8.09
N PHE A 211 -5.53 -18.78 7.28
CA PHE A 211 -5.66 -17.64 6.38
C PHE A 211 -5.22 -17.99 4.95
N TYR A 212 -5.93 -17.41 4.00
CA TYR A 212 -5.40 -17.21 2.66
C TYR A 212 -4.41 -16.03 2.71
N VAL A 213 -3.24 -16.24 2.12
CA VAL A 213 -2.16 -15.25 2.11
C VAL A 213 -1.96 -14.77 0.68
N TYR A 214 -2.10 -13.47 0.50
CA TYR A 214 -1.97 -12.83 -0.79
C TYR A 214 -0.90 -11.74 -0.76
N ARG A 215 -0.33 -11.43 -1.91
CA ARG A 215 0.39 -10.18 -2.11
C ARG A 215 -0.57 -9.15 -2.67
N PHE A 216 -0.58 -7.97 -2.05
CA PHE A 216 -1.46 -6.88 -2.40
C PHE A 216 -0.67 -5.60 -2.61
N ILE A 217 -0.98 -4.87 -3.68
CA ILE A 217 -0.40 -3.56 -3.97
C ILE A 217 -1.51 -2.51 -3.92
N SER A 218 -1.35 -1.49 -3.07
CA SER A 218 -2.30 -0.38 -2.96
C SER A 218 -2.19 0.59 -4.14
N GLU A 219 -3.19 1.45 -4.30
CA GLU A 219 -3.16 2.58 -5.26
C GLU A 219 -2.03 3.56 -4.98
N GLU A 220 -1.60 3.66 -3.73
CA GLU A 220 -0.48 4.48 -3.27
C GLU A 220 0.87 3.78 -3.46
N SER A 221 0.89 2.63 -4.14
CA SER A 221 2.07 1.79 -4.39
C SER A 221 2.70 1.17 -3.13
N GLU A 222 1.90 0.97 -2.07
CA GLU A 222 2.31 0.20 -0.90
C GLU A 222 2.15 -1.29 -1.18
N ASP A 223 3.22 -2.06 -1.00
CA ASP A 223 3.24 -3.51 -1.15
C ASP A 223 3.06 -4.18 0.22
N MET A 224 2.09 -5.08 0.32
CA MET A 224 1.60 -5.65 1.58
C MET A 224 1.34 -7.14 1.46
N ILE A 225 1.46 -7.85 2.59
CA ILE A 225 0.92 -9.20 2.73
C ILE A 225 -0.50 -9.10 3.27
N LEU A 226 -1.46 -9.49 2.44
CA LEU A 226 -2.87 -9.52 2.79
C LEU A 226 -3.22 -10.89 3.38
N LEU A 227 -3.81 -10.89 4.57
CA LEU A 227 -4.32 -12.06 5.26
C LEU A 227 -5.85 -12.02 5.29
N SER A 228 -6.49 -13.03 4.71
CA SER A 228 -7.95 -13.13 4.64
C SER A 228 -8.42 -14.49 5.12
N THR A 229 -9.49 -14.53 5.90
CA THR A 229 -10.16 -15.78 6.31
C THR A 229 -11.04 -16.35 5.18
N LYS A 230 -11.32 -15.56 4.14
CA LYS A 230 -12.11 -15.95 2.97
C LYS A 230 -11.22 -15.94 1.72
N LYS A 231 -11.51 -16.85 0.79
CA LYS A 231 -10.79 -16.91 -0.49
C LYS A 231 -11.15 -15.67 -1.33
N CYS A 232 -10.12 -14.97 -1.79
CA CYS A 232 -10.23 -13.80 -2.66
C CYS A 232 -9.74 -14.15 -4.07
N HIS A 233 -10.33 -13.52 -5.08
CA HIS A 233 -9.83 -13.58 -6.45
C HIS A 233 -8.70 -12.56 -6.67
N THR A 234 -7.76 -12.89 -7.54
CA THR A 234 -6.75 -11.93 -8.00
C THR A 234 -7.41 -10.83 -8.85
N GLY A 235 -6.93 -9.60 -8.70
CA GLY A 235 -7.45 -8.43 -9.39
C GLY A 235 -7.79 -7.26 -8.46
N ASP A 236 -8.44 -6.26 -9.05
CA ASP A 236 -8.80 -5.01 -8.38
C ASP A 236 -9.84 -5.22 -7.28
N CYS A 237 -9.52 -4.73 -6.09
CA CYS A 237 -10.39 -4.81 -4.94
C CYS A 237 -10.26 -3.57 -4.03
N LYS A 238 -11.24 -3.47 -3.14
CA LYS A 238 -11.27 -2.58 -1.98
C LYS A 238 -11.26 -3.47 -0.75
N ILE A 239 -10.32 -3.23 0.15
CA ILE A 239 -10.12 -4.03 1.35
C ILE A 239 -10.36 -3.14 2.56
N ILE A 240 -11.10 -3.65 3.53
CA ILE A 240 -11.30 -3.03 4.84
C ILE A 240 -10.64 -3.91 5.88
N GLY A 241 -9.83 -3.32 6.73
CA GLY A 241 -9.09 -4.07 7.73
C GLY A 241 -8.13 -3.22 8.56
N VAL A 242 -7.17 -3.91 9.17
CA VAL A 242 -6.17 -3.32 10.06
C VAL A 242 -4.76 -3.60 9.55
N THR A 243 -3.89 -2.59 9.65
CA THR A 243 -2.47 -2.75 9.32
C THR A 243 -1.72 -3.22 10.55
N VAL A 244 -0.89 -4.25 10.40
CA VAL A 244 -0.06 -4.80 11.47
C VAL A 244 1.40 -4.56 11.14
N ASN A 245 2.03 -3.74 11.99
CA ASN A 245 3.48 -3.52 11.95
C ASN A 245 4.16 -4.60 12.78
N CYS A 246 4.97 -5.46 12.13
CA CYS A 246 5.73 -6.49 12.83
C CYS A 246 7.10 -5.96 13.23
N ASN A 247 7.45 -6.15 14.50
CA ASN A 247 8.74 -5.71 15.05
C ASN A 247 9.88 -6.70 14.78
N ASP A 248 9.56 -7.98 14.57
CA ASP A 248 10.54 -9.02 14.27
C ASP A 248 10.05 -9.98 13.18
N TYR A 249 10.39 -9.59 11.97
CA TYR A 249 10.12 -10.34 10.76
C TYR A 249 10.87 -11.69 10.70
N LYS A 250 12.02 -11.84 11.36
CA LYS A 250 12.83 -13.07 11.25
C LYS A 250 12.14 -14.25 11.93
N VAL A 251 11.58 -14.04 13.12
CA VAL A 251 10.84 -15.07 13.87
C VAL A 251 9.60 -15.56 13.13
N LEU A 252 8.90 -14.67 12.41
CA LEU A 252 7.75 -15.03 11.58
C LEU A 252 8.19 -15.88 10.38
N THR A 253 9.36 -15.60 9.78
CA THR A 253 9.90 -16.41 8.67
C THR A 253 10.18 -17.85 9.10
N ASP A 254 10.78 -18.03 10.28
CA ASP A 254 11.24 -19.35 10.75
C ASP A 254 10.08 -20.21 11.25
N SER A 255 9.04 -19.59 11.83
CA SER A 255 7.86 -20.28 12.37
C SER A 255 6.69 -20.42 11.37
N THR A 256 6.48 -19.44 10.49
CA THR A 256 5.29 -19.37 9.60
C THR A 256 5.62 -19.32 8.10
N ARG A 257 6.92 -19.30 7.73
CA ARG A 257 7.41 -19.24 6.34
C ARG A 257 6.91 -18.05 5.50
N LEU A 258 6.32 -17.03 6.13
CA LEU A 258 5.78 -15.85 5.45
C LEU A 258 6.89 -14.94 4.87
N PRO A 259 6.61 -14.11 3.85
CA PRO A 259 7.58 -13.15 3.32
C PRO A 259 7.64 -11.91 4.22
N THR A 260 8.76 -11.68 4.88
CA THR A 260 8.82 -10.83 6.08
C THR A 260 9.51 -9.49 5.85
N LYS A 261 9.31 -8.84 4.69
CA LYS A 261 9.78 -7.45 4.48
C LYS A 261 8.65 -6.47 4.21
N LEU A 262 7.42 -6.98 4.16
CA LEU A 262 6.24 -6.21 3.82
C LEU A 262 5.32 -6.14 5.05
N PRO A 263 4.63 -5.01 5.26
CA PRO A 263 3.61 -4.91 6.30
C PRO A 263 2.48 -5.91 6.05
N PHE A 264 1.89 -6.40 7.15
CA PHE A 264 0.75 -7.31 7.09
C PHE A 264 -0.55 -6.51 7.18
N PHE A 265 -1.54 -6.93 6.42
CA PHE A 265 -2.87 -6.34 6.43
C PHE A 265 -3.90 -7.45 6.66
N PHE A 266 -4.58 -7.42 7.81
CA PHE A 266 -5.64 -8.38 8.11
C PHE A 266 -6.95 -7.84 7.57
N ALA A 267 -7.53 -8.55 6.60
CA ALA A 267 -8.81 -8.20 6.01
C ALA A 267 -9.95 -8.60 6.94
N GLN A 268 -10.83 -7.63 7.20
CA GLN A 268 -12.17 -7.90 7.70
C GLN A 268 -13.11 -8.21 6.53
N ASP A 269 -13.08 -7.35 5.52
CA ASP A 269 -13.93 -7.44 4.33
C ASP A 269 -13.13 -7.13 3.06
N VAL A 270 -13.42 -7.86 1.98
CA VAL A 270 -12.81 -7.68 0.65
C VAL A 270 -13.94 -7.54 -0.37
N PHE A 271 -13.90 -6.47 -1.15
CA PHE A 271 -14.87 -6.16 -2.19
C PHE A 271 -14.19 -6.12 -3.55
N GLU A 272 -14.65 -6.92 -4.50
CA GLU A 272 -14.23 -6.81 -5.90
C GLU A 272 -14.68 -5.47 -6.47
N ARG A 273 -13.78 -4.79 -7.19
CA ARG A 273 -14.10 -3.53 -7.88
C ARG A 273 -14.45 -3.73 -9.36
N ILE A 274 -14.40 -4.97 -9.83
CA ILE A 274 -14.80 -5.32 -11.19
C ILE A 274 -16.32 -5.19 -11.28
N VAL A 275 -16.79 -4.17 -11.99
CA VAL A 275 -18.22 -4.01 -12.29
C VAL A 275 -18.58 -5.05 -13.34
N LYS A 276 -19.38 -6.05 -12.93
CA LYS A 276 -19.99 -7.01 -13.84
C LYS A 276 -21.41 -6.53 -14.14
N PHE A 277 -21.67 -6.22 -15.40
CA PHE A 277 -23.01 -5.90 -15.88
C PHE A 277 -23.77 -7.21 -16.09
N LYS A 278 -25.02 -7.27 -15.65
CA LYS A 278 -25.89 -8.45 -15.81
C LYS A 278 -26.33 -8.62 -17.27
N ASN A 279 -26.49 -7.52 -17.98
CA ASN A 279 -26.97 -7.49 -19.36
C ASN A 279 -26.49 -6.23 -20.09
N HIS A 280 -26.80 -6.15 -21.39
CA HIS A 280 -26.46 -5.00 -22.22
C HIS A 280 -27.16 -3.72 -21.77
N ASP A 281 -28.39 -3.79 -21.25
CA ASP A 281 -29.14 -2.62 -20.82
C ASP A 281 -28.44 -1.90 -19.66
N GLU A 282 -28.00 -2.65 -18.65
CA GLU A 282 -27.25 -2.11 -17.50
C GLU A 282 -25.92 -1.46 -17.95
N PHE A 283 -25.24 -2.08 -18.92
CA PHE A 283 -24.03 -1.51 -19.53
C PHE A 283 -24.36 -0.18 -20.22
N PHE A 284 -25.37 -0.14 -21.08
CA PHE A 284 -25.72 1.06 -21.83
C PHE A 284 -26.25 2.18 -20.92
N ASP A 285 -26.98 1.86 -19.86
CA ASP A 285 -27.42 2.84 -18.87
C ASP A 285 -26.24 3.44 -18.12
N LYS A 286 -25.22 2.63 -17.80
CA LYS A 286 -23.96 3.15 -17.24
C LYS A 286 -23.24 4.07 -18.23
N VAL A 287 -23.14 3.68 -19.50
CA VAL A 287 -22.53 4.50 -20.56
C VAL A 287 -23.26 5.83 -20.72
N LYS A 288 -24.60 5.83 -20.74
CA LYS A 288 -25.43 7.05 -20.77
C LYS A 288 -25.18 7.93 -19.54
N SER A 289 -25.12 7.35 -18.34
CA SER A 289 -24.83 8.08 -17.09
C SER A 289 -23.48 8.81 -17.11
N LEU A 290 -22.51 8.26 -17.86
CA LEU A 290 -21.18 8.85 -18.08
C LEU A 290 -21.17 9.89 -19.22
N LYS A 291 -22.33 10.22 -19.81
CA LYS A 291 -22.49 11.12 -20.96
C LYS A 291 -21.67 10.69 -22.18
N ILE A 292 -21.47 9.38 -22.32
CA ILE A 292 -20.82 8.76 -23.46
C ILE A 292 -21.91 8.45 -24.51
N ASN A 293 -21.73 8.90 -25.75
CA ASN A 293 -22.63 8.71 -26.87
C ASN A 293 -21.91 8.03 -28.05
N LYS A 294 -22.65 7.60 -29.07
CA LYS A 294 -22.08 6.91 -30.25
C LYS A 294 -20.96 7.69 -30.95
N ASN A 295 -21.04 9.03 -30.93
CA ASN A 295 -20.09 9.91 -31.61
C ASN A 295 -18.79 10.11 -30.82
N ASN A 296 -18.81 9.98 -29.50
CA ASN A 296 -17.63 10.14 -28.64
C ASN A 296 -17.04 8.81 -28.17
N PHE A 297 -17.83 7.74 -28.11
CA PHE A 297 -17.41 6.44 -27.58
C PHE A 297 -16.27 5.87 -28.39
N PHE A 298 -16.45 5.72 -29.70
CA PHE A 298 -15.47 5.07 -30.58
C PHE A 298 -14.12 5.77 -30.60
N ASP A 299 -14.12 7.09 -30.44
CA ASP A 299 -12.92 7.91 -30.44
C ASP A 299 -12.30 8.08 -29.06
N TYR A 300 -13.01 7.76 -27.98
CA TYR A 300 -12.60 8.02 -26.60
C TYR A 300 -11.20 7.47 -26.25
N PRO A 301 -10.83 6.21 -26.59
CA PRO A 301 -9.49 5.67 -26.32
C PRO A 301 -8.36 6.43 -27.04
N PHE A 302 -8.70 7.16 -28.11
CA PHE A 302 -7.79 7.91 -28.98
C PHE A 302 -7.81 9.40 -28.65
N THR A 303 -8.08 9.77 -27.40
CA THR A 303 -8.07 11.17 -26.96
C THR A 303 -7.06 11.43 -25.85
N ILE A 304 -6.29 12.52 -25.98
CA ILE A 304 -5.30 12.96 -24.99
C ILE A 304 -5.69 14.32 -24.41
N ASN A 305 -5.41 14.54 -23.13
CA ASN A 305 -5.59 15.85 -22.49
C ASN A 305 -4.26 16.59 -22.48
N VAL A 306 -4.19 17.74 -23.16
CA VAL A 306 -3.00 18.60 -23.22
C VAL A 306 -3.42 20.01 -22.89
N LYS A 307 -2.83 20.61 -21.84
CA LYS A 307 -3.12 21.99 -21.40
C LYS A 307 -4.63 22.27 -21.25
N ASN A 308 -5.34 21.40 -20.53
CA ASN A 308 -6.79 21.46 -20.31
C ASN A 308 -7.67 21.38 -21.58
N LYS A 309 -7.11 21.02 -22.73
CA LYS A 309 -7.85 20.73 -23.95
C LYS A 309 -7.74 19.24 -24.30
N THR A 310 -8.85 18.64 -24.71
CA THR A 310 -8.88 17.26 -25.20
C THR A 310 -8.65 17.24 -26.70
N TRP A 311 -7.57 16.59 -27.12
CA TRP A 311 -7.21 16.40 -28.53
C TRP A 311 -7.56 14.99 -28.97
N LYS A 312 -8.02 14.85 -30.22
CA LYS A 312 -8.34 13.57 -30.85
C LYS A 312 -7.18 13.15 -31.75
N LEU A 313 -6.66 11.94 -31.53
CA LEU A 313 -5.67 11.33 -32.39
C LEU A 313 -6.35 10.84 -33.67
N ILE A 314 -5.87 11.31 -34.82
CA ILE A 314 -6.38 10.89 -36.12
C ILE A 314 -5.76 9.53 -36.43
N GLN A 315 -6.62 8.51 -36.54
CA GLN A 315 -6.25 7.15 -36.88
C GLN A 315 -7.23 6.60 -37.92
N PRO A 316 -6.79 5.72 -38.84
CA PRO A 316 -7.67 5.04 -39.77
C PRO A 316 -8.79 4.28 -39.05
N LYS A 317 -9.99 4.23 -39.64
CA LYS A 317 -11.16 3.55 -39.03
C LYS A 317 -10.87 2.08 -38.71
N TRP A 318 -10.19 1.37 -39.61
CA TRP A 318 -9.83 -0.04 -39.41
C TRP A 318 -8.91 -0.23 -38.19
N TYR A 319 -7.95 0.68 -37.98
CA TYR A 319 -7.02 0.61 -36.84
C TYR A 319 -7.76 0.86 -35.52
N LYS A 320 -8.71 1.80 -35.52
CA LYS A 320 -9.56 2.03 -34.36
C LYS A 320 -10.38 0.79 -34.00
N TRP A 321 -10.97 0.13 -35.00
CA TRP A 321 -11.69 -1.13 -34.80
C TRP A 321 -10.80 -2.24 -34.25
N PHE A 322 -9.57 -2.35 -34.74
CA PHE A 322 -8.58 -3.32 -34.24
C PHE A 322 -8.21 -3.10 -32.77
N ILE A 323 -8.04 -1.85 -32.33
CA ILE A 323 -7.82 -1.58 -30.90
C ILE A 323 -9.09 -1.82 -30.08
N TRP A 324 -10.27 -1.49 -30.62
CA TRP A 324 -11.53 -1.79 -29.94
C TRP A 324 -11.75 -3.29 -29.75
N SER A 325 -11.46 -4.11 -30.75
CA SER A 325 -11.56 -5.57 -30.62
C SER A 325 -10.64 -6.08 -29.52
N TRP A 326 -9.43 -5.50 -29.38
CA TRP A 326 -8.55 -5.80 -28.27
C TRP A 326 -9.08 -5.33 -26.91
N LEU A 327 -9.68 -4.14 -26.82
CA LEU A 327 -10.26 -3.60 -25.58
C LEU A 327 -11.48 -4.40 -25.10
N THR A 328 -12.28 -4.95 -26.01
CA THR A 328 -13.53 -5.66 -25.69
C THR A 328 -13.42 -7.17 -25.82
N HIS A 329 -12.23 -7.69 -26.12
CA HIS A 329 -12.00 -9.14 -26.16
C HIS A 329 -12.40 -9.80 -24.83
N GLU A 330 -13.08 -10.94 -24.88
CA GLU A 330 -13.48 -11.65 -23.68
C GLU A 330 -12.26 -12.15 -22.89
N LYS A 331 -12.42 -12.24 -21.57
CA LYS A 331 -11.32 -12.61 -20.69
C LYS A 331 -10.91 -14.09 -20.85
N LYS A 332 -11.88 -14.96 -21.19
CA LYS A 332 -11.78 -16.41 -21.46
C LYS A 332 -13.04 -16.86 -22.21
N GLY A 333 -12.92 -17.36 -23.43
CA GLY A 333 -14.02 -18.06 -24.12
C GLY A 333 -14.30 -19.43 -23.49
N LEU A 334 -15.49 -19.99 -23.72
CA LEU A 334 -15.98 -21.28 -23.21
C LEU A 334 -15.07 -22.50 -23.49
N PHE A 335 -14.10 -22.37 -24.41
CA PHE A 335 -13.18 -23.43 -24.82
C PHE A 335 -11.77 -22.87 -25.03
N ASN A 336 -10.93 -22.78 -23.99
CA ASN A 336 -9.48 -22.51 -24.10
C ASN A 336 -9.06 -21.41 -25.13
N GLN A 337 -9.70 -20.24 -25.11
CA GLN A 337 -9.33 -19.16 -26.05
C GLN A 337 -8.30 -18.22 -25.43
N TYR A 338 -7.14 -18.15 -26.09
CA TYR A 338 -6.04 -17.25 -25.77
C TYR A 338 -6.50 -15.78 -25.82
N PRO A 339 -6.16 -14.96 -24.82
CA PRO A 339 -6.44 -13.52 -24.87
C PRO A 339 -5.74 -12.86 -26.07
N MET A 340 -6.41 -11.89 -26.69
CA MET A 340 -5.79 -11.05 -27.71
C MET A 340 -4.71 -10.16 -27.09
N HIS A 341 -3.45 -10.39 -27.46
CA HIS A 341 -2.32 -9.49 -27.24
C HIS A 341 -1.91 -8.83 -28.56
N ILE A 342 -1.41 -7.60 -28.50
CA ILE A 342 -0.95 -6.87 -29.68
C ILE A 342 0.55 -6.61 -29.57
N LEU A 343 1.28 -6.95 -30.63
CA LEU A 343 2.62 -6.44 -30.85
C LEU A 343 2.68 -5.71 -32.18
N GLN A 344 3.01 -4.42 -32.14
CA GLN A 344 3.05 -3.56 -33.30
C GLN A 344 4.47 -3.07 -33.59
N LEU A 345 4.99 -3.45 -34.76
CA LEU A 345 6.20 -2.88 -35.34
C LEU A 345 5.83 -1.81 -36.34
N GLY A 346 6.51 -0.67 -36.29
CA GLY A 346 6.29 0.39 -37.28
C GLY A 346 7.41 1.42 -37.26
N PRO A 347 7.56 2.24 -38.32
CA PRO A 347 8.64 3.20 -38.44
C PRO A 347 8.59 4.28 -37.36
N LYS A 348 9.71 4.97 -37.16
CA LYS A 348 9.77 6.14 -36.27
C LYS A 348 8.71 7.18 -36.69
N ASN A 349 8.26 7.99 -35.72
CA ASN A 349 7.27 9.05 -35.93
C ASN A 349 5.86 8.60 -36.38
N SER A 350 5.54 7.30 -36.31
CA SER A 350 4.21 6.77 -36.66
C SER A 350 3.13 6.98 -35.57
N GLY A 351 3.40 7.77 -34.53
CA GLY A 351 2.45 8.03 -33.44
C GLY A 351 2.19 6.86 -32.48
N LYS A 352 3.01 5.79 -32.50
CA LYS A 352 2.91 4.61 -31.61
C LYS A 352 2.90 4.99 -30.13
N SER A 353 3.98 5.61 -29.64
CA SER A 353 4.09 5.99 -28.23
C SER A 353 2.98 6.97 -27.81
N VAL A 354 2.54 7.87 -28.68
CA VAL A 354 1.42 8.78 -28.39
C VAL A 354 0.10 8.02 -28.22
N THR A 355 -0.16 7.04 -29.09
CA THR A 355 -1.35 6.17 -29.00
C THR A 355 -1.32 5.34 -27.72
N LEU A 356 -0.17 4.77 -27.38
CA LEU A 356 0.02 3.98 -26.17
C LEU A 356 -0.16 4.83 -24.89
N ASN A 357 0.36 6.06 -24.86
CA ASN A 357 0.09 7.04 -23.81
C ASN A 357 -1.40 7.43 -23.70
N SER A 358 -2.08 7.60 -24.83
CA SER A 358 -3.53 7.86 -24.87
C SER A 358 -4.31 6.74 -24.20
N LEU A 359 -4.07 5.49 -24.61
CA LEU A 359 -4.72 4.31 -24.04
C LEU A 359 -4.43 4.17 -22.54
N HIS A 360 -3.17 4.34 -22.13
CA HIS A 360 -2.77 4.31 -20.72
C HIS A 360 -3.54 5.34 -19.90
N SER A 361 -3.54 6.61 -20.34
CA SER A 361 -4.22 7.71 -19.64
C SER A 361 -5.72 7.50 -19.46
N ARG A 362 -6.38 6.84 -20.44
CA ARG A 362 -7.83 6.57 -20.41
C ARG A 362 -8.18 5.31 -19.64
N SER A 363 -7.28 4.33 -19.62
CA SER A 363 -7.48 3.07 -18.93
C SER A 363 -7.47 3.20 -17.40
N LYS A 364 -6.82 4.24 -16.84
CA LYS A 364 -6.51 4.35 -15.41
C LYS A 364 -5.72 3.13 -14.89
N GLU A 365 -4.88 2.57 -15.75
CA GLU A 365 -3.95 1.51 -15.36
C GLU A 365 -2.92 2.07 -14.37
N ARG A 366 -2.64 1.32 -13.30
CA ARG A 366 -1.76 1.80 -12.21
C ARG A 366 -0.30 1.74 -12.61
N ARG A 367 0.09 0.66 -13.26
CA ARG A 367 1.46 0.48 -13.73
C ARG A 367 1.71 1.49 -14.85
N LYS A 368 2.80 2.23 -14.74
CA LYS A 368 3.26 3.13 -15.80
C LYS A 368 3.58 2.31 -17.05
N ILE A 369 3.66 2.98 -18.18
CA ILE A 369 4.13 2.35 -19.41
C ILE A 369 5.54 1.79 -19.18
N PHE A 370 5.72 0.52 -19.50
CA PHE A 370 7.02 -0.12 -19.50
C PHE A 370 7.85 0.39 -20.68
N THR A 371 9.15 0.61 -20.48
CA THR A 371 10.08 1.01 -21.54
C THR A 371 11.19 -0.02 -21.69
N GLY A 372 11.31 -0.59 -22.89
CA GLY A 372 12.36 -1.55 -23.22
C GLY A 372 13.74 -0.92 -23.39
N THR A 373 13.87 0.41 -23.45
CA THR A 373 15.16 1.10 -23.65
C THR A 373 16.13 0.86 -22.50
N GLY A 374 15.64 0.83 -21.26
CA GLY A 374 16.45 0.63 -20.05
C GLY A 374 16.13 -0.66 -19.28
N SER A 375 15.34 -1.56 -19.86
CA SER A 375 14.81 -2.75 -19.18
C SER A 375 15.09 -4.03 -19.95
N THR A 376 15.09 -5.15 -19.22
CA THR A 376 15.26 -6.52 -19.76
C THR A 376 13.97 -7.32 -19.58
N LEU A 377 13.87 -8.48 -20.26
CA LEU A 377 12.70 -9.34 -20.18
C LEU A 377 12.41 -9.81 -18.74
N LYS A 378 13.44 -9.95 -17.90
CA LYS A 378 13.31 -10.32 -16.48
C LYS A 378 12.50 -9.31 -15.65
N TYR A 379 12.25 -8.09 -16.15
CA TYR A 379 11.34 -7.14 -15.51
C TYR A 379 9.87 -7.37 -15.91
N LEU A 380 9.62 -7.98 -17.08
CA LEU A 380 8.28 -8.29 -17.57
C LEU A 380 7.70 -9.52 -16.88
N VAL A 381 8.55 -10.51 -16.58
CA VAL A 381 8.18 -11.81 -16.02
C VAL A 381 8.60 -11.93 -14.54
N PRO A 382 8.08 -12.93 -13.81
CA PRO A 382 8.51 -13.22 -12.45
C PRO A 382 10.03 -13.42 -12.31
N SER A 383 10.60 -12.87 -11.24
CA SER A 383 12.02 -12.99 -10.89
C SER A 383 12.19 -13.40 -9.42
N PHE A 384 12.89 -14.52 -9.23
CA PHE A 384 13.00 -15.22 -7.94
C PHE A 384 14.30 -14.92 -7.19
N LYS A 385 15.03 -13.87 -7.59
CA LYS A 385 16.25 -13.41 -6.91
C LYS A 385 15.97 -12.87 -5.49
N TYR A 386 14.74 -12.44 -5.23
CA TYR A 386 14.31 -11.80 -4.00
C TYR A 386 13.29 -12.65 -3.24
N LYS A 387 13.14 -12.38 -1.94
CA LYS A 387 12.08 -12.94 -1.09
C LYS A 387 11.30 -11.80 -0.43
N PRO A 388 10.03 -11.57 -0.77
CA PRO A 388 9.24 -12.28 -1.79
C PRO A 388 9.76 -12.07 -3.23
N ALA A 389 9.43 -13.00 -4.13
CA ALA A 389 9.76 -12.91 -5.55
C ALA A 389 9.16 -11.65 -6.18
N SER A 390 9.83 -11.05 -7.18
CA SER A 390 9.21 -10.02 -8.02
C SER A 390 8.23 -10.71 -8.98
N ILE A 391 6.97 -10.26 -9.05
CA ILE A 391 5.95 -10.93 -9.88
C ILE A 391 6.05 -10.49 -11.35
N GLY A 392 6.64 -9.32 -11.61
CA GLY A 392 6.93 -8.83 -12.95
C GLY A 392 5.81 -7.97 -13.51
N TYR A 393 6.17 -7.07 -14.42
CA TYR A 393 5.31 -6.01 -14.93
C TYR A 393 3.99 -6.51 -15.53
N LEU A 394 4.02 -7.62 -16.27
CA LEU A 394 2.84 -8.13 -16.98
C LEU A 394 1.76 -8.62 -16.02
N ALA A 395 2.16 -9.33 -14.96
CA ALA A 395 1.26 -9.86 -13.94
C ALA A 395 0.88 -8.82 -12.88
N GLU A 396 1.74 -7.83 -12.62
CA GLU A 396 1.43 -6.68 -11.75
C GLU A 396 0.46 -5.67 -12.41
N SER A 397 0.34 -5.71 -13.73
CA SER A 397 -0.64 -4.89 -14.45
C SER A 397 -2.05 -5.43 -14.23
N ASN A 398 -3.03 -4.54 -14.13
CA ASN A 398 -4.39 -4.91 -13.77
C ASN A 398 -5.21 -5.39 -14.98
N ARG A 399 -5.57 -4.46 -15.87
CA ARG A 399 -6.40 -4.77 -17.06
C ARG A 399 -5.60 -4.75 -18.34
N PHE A 400 -4.62 -3.86 -18.40
CA PHE A 400 -3.81 -3.66 -19.59
C PHE A 400 -2.35 -3.51 -19.20
N SER A 401 -1.45 -4.12 -19.97
CA SER A 401 -0.01 -3.88 -19.87
C SER A 401 0.45 -3.16 -21.13
N PHE A 402 1.16 -2.05 -20.95
CA PHE A 402 1.56 -1.15 -22.04
C PHE A 402 3.10 -1.14 -22.14
N CYS A 403 3.63 -1.72 -23.21
CA CYS A 403 5.07 -1.85 -23.42
C CYS A 403 5.52 -1.00 -24.62
N ASP A 404 6.37 -0.01 -24.37
CA ASP A 404 7.03 0.77 -25.41
C ASP A 404 8.47 0.27 -25.64
N GLU A 405 8.96 0.38 -26.86
CA GLU A 405 10.27 -0.09 -27.31
C GLU A 405 10.55 -1.57 -26.95
N PHE A 406 9.55 -2.45 -27.12
CA PHE A 406 9.66 -3.87 -26.73
C PHE A 406 10.85 -4.59 -27.37
N SER A 407 11.14 -4.35 -28.65
CA SER A 407 12.25 -5.03 -29.33
C SER A 407 13.61 -4.70 -28.70
N ARG A 408 13.78 -3.48 -28.12
CA ARG A 408 15.01 -3.12 -27.39
C ARG A 408 15.21 -3.99 -26.16
N CYS A 409 14.12 -4.36 -25.49
CA CYS A 409 14.14 -5.24 -24.33
C CYS A 409 14.72 -6.63 -24.68
N LEU A 410 14.37 -7.16 -25.85
CA LEU A 410 14.89 -8.44 -26.36
C LEU A 410 16.40 -8.39 -26.59
N ILE A 411 16.90 -7.32 -27.22
CA ILE A 411 18.34 -7.13 -27.46
C ILE A 411 19.11 -6.93 -26.16
N ASN A 412 18.55 -6.19 -25.21
CA ASN A 412 19.19 -5.91 -23.93
C ASN A 412 19.28 -7.14 -23.01
N THR A 413 18.49 -8.19 -23.27
CA THR A 413 18.50 -9.41 -22.47
C THR A 413 19.62 -10.33 -22.93
N ARG A 414 20.58 -10.62 -22.03
CA ARG A 414 21.82 -11.35 -22.36
C ARG A 414 21.52 -12.77 -22.86
N THR A 415 22.16 -13.14 -23.96
CA THR A 415 22.28 -14.53 -24.43
C THR A 415 23.69 -15.01 -24.09
N THR A 416 23.85 -16.03 -23.24
CA THR A 416 25.17 -16.62 -22.94
C THR A 416 25.31 -18.01 -23.55
N LYS A 417 26.56 -18.52 -23.68
CA LYS A 417 26.85 -19.85 -24.26
C LYS A 417 26.28 -21.04 -23.46
N ALA A 418 25.91 -20.83 -22.18
CA ALA A 418 25.44 -21.89 -21.28
C ALA A 418 23.90 -21.96 -21.14
N GLY A 419 23.18 -21.12 -21.89
CA GLY A 419 21.74 -20.92 -21.76
C GLY A 419 21.42 -19.43 -21.90
N SER A 420 20.31 -19.14 -22.56
CA SER A 420 19.90 -17.77 -22.88
C SER A 420 18.85 -17.31 -21.85
N ASP A 421 19.19 -16.31 -21.01
CA ASP A 421 18.21 -15.65 -20.12
C ASP A 421 16.98 -15.16 -20.90
N ARG A 422 17.19 -14.86 -22.19
CA ARG A 422 16.15 -14.49 -23.14
C ARG A 422 15.18 -15.65 -23.38
N GLU A 423 15.66 -16.85 -23.69
CA GLU A 423 14.80 -18.02 -23.94
C GLU A 423 13.99 -18.38 -22.68
N GLU A 424 14.63 -18.43 -21.51
CA GLU A 424 13.94 -18.70 -20.25
C GLU A 424 12.83 -17.65 -19.98
N SER A 425 13.13 -16.37 -20.19
CA SER A 425 12.16 -15.30 -19.96
C SER A 425 11.04 -15.32 -21.00
N VAL A 426 11.32 -15.70 -22.24
CA VAL A 426 10.31 -15.88 -23.31
C VAL A 426 9.39 -17.06 -22.98
N GLY A 427 9.93 -18.19 -22.51
CA GLY A 427 9.14 -19.34 -22.07
C GLY A 427 8.19 -19.00 -20.92
N ILE A 428 8.68 -18.29 -19.89
CA ILE A 428 7.82 -17.82 -18.79
C ILE A 428 6.77 -16.83 -19.30
N MET A 429 7.15 -15.93 -20.22
CA MET A 429 6.23 -14.95 -20.79
C MET A 429 5.10 -15.63 -21.58
N ASN A 430 5.36 -16.74 -22.28
CA ASN A 430 4.31 -17.53 -22.93
C ASN A 430 3.23 -17.93 -21.92
N ASP A 431 3.58 -18.65 -20.85
CA ASP A 431 2.63 -19.10 -19.83
C ASP A 431 1.77 -17.94 -19.26
N LEU A 432 2.37 -16.75 -19.09
CA LEU A 432 1.66 -15.55 -18.65
C LEU A 432 0.68 -15.03 -19.72
N LEU A 433 1.10 -14.94 -20.98
CA LEU A 433 0.26 -14.50 -22.10
C LEU A 433 -0.88 -15.49 -22.40
N GLU A 434 -0.75 -16.76 -22.02
CA GLU A 434 -1.86 -17.72 -22.06
C GLU A 434 -2.91 -17.49 -20.95
N HIS A 435 -2.67 -16.54 -20.03
CA HIS A 435 -3.49 -16.32 -18.82
C HIS A 435 -3.72 -17.62 -18.01
N GLN A 436 -2.73 -18.50 -18.02
CA GLN A 436 -2.72 -19.70 -17.21
C GLN A 436 -2.20 -19.37 -15.82
N ARG A 437 -2.91 -19.87 -14.80
CA ARG A 437 -2.42 -19.82 -13.44
C ARG A 437 -1.37 -20.91 -13.29
N ARG A 438 -0.12 -20.53 -13.07
CA ARG A 438 0.99 -21.46 -12.83
C ARG A 438 1.81 -21.08 -11.60
N GLU A 439 2.35 -22.08 -10.94
CA GLU A 439 3.38 -21.90 -9.92
C GLU A 439 4.72 -21.69 -10.64
N PHE A 440 5.35 -20.56 -10.37
CA PHE A 440 6.70 -20.29 -10.82
C PHE A 440 7.61 -20.22 -9.59
N GLY A 441 8.84 -20.73 -9.70
CA GLY A 441 9.74 -20.72 -8.56
C GLY A 441 11.18 -21.02 -8.92
N SER A 442 12.05 -20.73 -7.96
CA SER A 442 13.43 -21.17 -7.90
C SER A 442 13.70 -21.80 -6.54
N GLY A 443 14.91 -22.32 -6.32
CA GLY A 443 15.34 -22.77 -4.99
C GLY A 443 15.27 -21.69 -3.89
N VAL A 444 15.08 -20.41 -4.24
CA VAL A 444 15.04 -19.28 -3.29
C VAL A 444 13.62 -18.87 -2.92
N SER A 445 12.71 -18.82 -3.90
CA SER A 445 11.33 -18.36 -3.70
C SER A 445 10.39 -18.93 -4.74
N LYS A 446 9.09 -18.94 -4.41
CA LYS A 446 8.01 -19.41 -5.28
C LYS A 446 6.84 -18.44 -5.24
N ALA A 447 6.07 -18.37 -6.32
CA ALA A 447 4.88 -17.56 -6.42
C ALA A 447 3.86 -18.17 -7.39
N ASN A 448 2.59 -18.16 -7.00
CA ASN A 448 1.49 -18.51 -7.90
C ASN A 448 1.05 -17.26 -8.65
N VAL A 449 1.41 -17.21 -9.93
CA VAL A 449 1.20 -16.04 -10.77
C VAL A 449 0.05 -16.32 -11.72
N ASN A 450 -0.85 -15.34 -11.83
CA ASN A 450 -1.96 -15.37 -12.75
C ASN A 450 -2.11 -13.99 -13.38
N MET A 451 -1.57 -13.83 -14.59
CA MET A 451 -1.72 -12.62 -15.37
C MET A 451 -3.18 -12.47 -15.80
N THR A 452 -3.72 -11.26 -15.60
CA THR A 452 -5.09 -10.93 -16.04
C THR A 452 -5.15 -9.76 -17.01
N SER A 453 -3.99 -9.13 -17.28
CA SER A 453 -3.88 -7.97 -18.13
C SER A 453 -3.70 -8.37 -19.59
N ARG A 454 -4.32 -7.66 -20.54
CA ARG A 454 -3.98 -7.82 -21.96
C ARG A 454 -2.83 -6.89 -22.32
N THR A 455 -1.95 -7.36 -23.18
CA THR A 455 -0.72 -6.64 -23.53
C THR A 455 -0.88 -5.93 -24.86
N ILE A 456 -0.42 -4.67 -24.90
CA ILE A 456 -0.08 -4.00 -26.14
C ILE A 456 1.38 -3.55 -26.07
N ALA A 457 2.17 -4.09 -26.98
CA ALA A 457 3.57 -3.77 -27.14
C ALA A 457 3.78 -3.04 -28.46
N MET A 458 4.57 -1.98 -28.44
CA MET A 458 4.92 -1.20 -29.61
C MET A 458 6.44 -1.07 -29.70
N SER A 459 6.99 -1.18 -30.90
CA SER A 459 8.43 -0.97 -31.09
C SER A 459 8.74 -0.43 -32.48
N ASN A 460 9.86 0.28 -32.57
CA ASN A 460 10.46 0.57 -33.85
C ASN A 460 11.26 -0.67 -34.35
N PRO A 461 11.41 -0.82 -35.67
CA PRO A 461 12.45 -1.67 -36.24
C PRO A 461 13.84 -1.32 -35.66
N ILE A 462 14.61 -2.33 -35.31
CA ILE A 462 15.98 -2.21 -34.77
C ILE A 462 16.90 -3.21 -35.47
N ARG A 463 18.23 -3.04 -35.34
CA ARG A 463 19.18 -3.93 -36.01
C ARG A 463 18.91 -5.39 -35.64
N GLY A 464 18.64 -6.23 -36.64
CA GLY A 464 18.25 -7.63 -36.48
C GLY A 464 16.75 -7.91 -36.35
N ILE A 465 15.89 -6.90 -36.15
CA ILE A 465 14.42 -7.03 -36.14
C ILE A 465 13.83 -5.91 -37.01
N GLN A 466 13.64 -6.17 -38.31
CA GLN A 466 13.03 -5.21 -39.23
C GLN A 466 11.52 -5.42 -39.35
N ASN A 467 11.07 -6.67 -39.28
CA ASN A 467 9.67 -7.05 -39.42
C ASN A 467 9.27 -8.12 -38.39
N SER A 468 8.03 -8.62 -38.48
CA SER A 468 7.51 -9.65 -37.58
C SER A 468 8.17 -11.01 -37.77
N GLU A 469 8.65 -11.33 -38.97
CA GLU A 469 9.34 -12.60 -39.24
C GLU A 469 10.72 -12.63 -38.56
N ASP A 470 11.50 -11.56 -38.68
CA ASP A 470 12.78 -11.41 -37.99
C ASP A 470 12.62 -11.52 -36.47
N LEU A 471 11.53 -10.95 -35.95
CA LEU A 471 11.19 -11.04 -34.55
C LEU A 471 10.93 -12.49 -34.14
N VAL A 472 10.07 -13.21 -34.87
CA VAL A 472 9.74 -14.62 -34.54
C VAL A 472 11.01 -15.47 -34.53
N ARG A 473 11.92 -15.28 -35.48
CA ARG A 473 13.22 -15.99 -35.54
C ARG A 473 14.14 -15.69 -34.35
N LEU A 474 13.96 -14.55 -33.67
CA LEU A 474 14.74 -14.16 -32.50
C LEU A 474 14.11 -14.60 -31.18
N MET A 475 12.83 -14.94 -31.20
CA MET A 475 12.13 -15.54 -30.07
C MET A 475 12.41 -17.04 -30.06
N ASP A 476 12.21 -17.67 -28.90
CA ASP A 476 12.36 -19.13 -28.75
C ASP A 476 11.39 -19.89 -29.67
N GLU A 477 11.70 -21.11 -30.09
CA GLU A 477 10.81 -21.93 -30.95
C GLU A 477 9.46 -22.19 -30.28
N SER A 478 9.38 -22.12 -28.95
CA SER A 478 8.12 -22.23 -28.21
C SER A 478 7.25 -20.97 -28.26
N TRP A 479 7.77 -19.83 -28.74
CA TRP A 479 7.03 -18.57 -28.82
C TRP A 479 5.89 -18.68 -29.83
N LEU A 480 4.65 -18.57 -29.34
CA LEU A 480 3.43 -18.71 -30.14
C LEU A 480 3.29 -20.05 -30.88
N SER A 481 4.00 -21.11 -30.44
CA SER A 481 3.96 -22.43 -31.09
C SER A 481 2.76 -23.30 -30.70
N ARG A 482 1.80 -22.73 -29.96
CA ARG A 482 0.59 -23.41 -29.49
C ARG A 482 -0.66 -22.71 -29.99
#